data_AF-A0A6C0DWW8-F1
#
_entry.id   AF-A0A6C0DWW8-F1
#
_cell.length_a   1.000
_cell.length_b   1.000
_cell.length_c   1.000
_cell.angle_alpha   90.00
_cell.angle_beta   90.00
_cell.angle_gamma   90.00
#
_symmetry.space_group_name_H-M   'P 1'
#
loop_
_entity.id
_entity.type
_entity.pdbx_description
1 polymer ?
#
loop_
_entity_poly.entity_id
_entity_poly.type
_entity_poly.pdbx_seq_one_letter_code
_entity_poly.pdbx_strand_id
1 'polypeptide(L)'
;MVNQELTEKERVEKLKDGVSDNKHVFLLIFMNGCGPCNDTKPKWFEFEKTHQNDDNIVIVHIEQESIPEVASLIGESPGGFPCMRYLHNGKVEEYENCEKLDKSDLRSVESFDKWLKIKASKDHASHEKSQQGGKRKRTLKRGKKSKRGGKWSLKYKKSINCKHPKGFSQRQHCKYGRKNWKK
;
A
#
# COMPACT_ATOMS: atom_id res chain seq x y z
N MET A 1 7.42 5.98 -38.38
CA MET A 1 6.56 5.93 -37.19
C MET A 1 7.32 6.64 -36.09
N VAL A 2 6.93 7.88 -35.78
CA VAL A 2 7.63 8.70 -34.80
C VAL A 2 7.19 8.18 -33.44
N ASN A 3 8.04 7.42 -32.76
CA ASN A 3 7.90 7.21 -31.32
C ASN A 3 8.22 8.55 -30.68
N GLN A 4 7.21 9.42 -30.57
CA GLN A 4 7.37 10.74 -30.00
C GLN A 4 7.50 10.55 -28.48
N GLU A 5 8.75 10.51 -28.00
CA GLU A 5 9.03 10.66 -26.58
C GLU A 5 8.49 12.02 -26.16
N LEU A 6 7.56 12.02 -25.19
CA LEU A 6 7.06 13.25 -24.58
C LEU A 6 8.26 14.05 -24.05
N THR A 7 8.34 15.30 -24.47
CA THR A 7 9.28 16.28 -23.93
C THR A 7 8.96 16.54 -22.45
N GLU A 8 9.94 17.05 -21.71
CA GLU A 8 9.77 17.34 -20.28
C GLU A 8 8.60 18.30 -20.02
N LYS A 9 8.41 19.30 -20.89
CA LYS A 9 7.28 20.25 -20.79
C LYS A 9 5.93 19.54 -20.96
N GLU A 10 5.80 18.67 -21.95
CA GLU A 10 4.57 17.91 -22.17
C GLU A 10 4.28 16.97 -21.00
N ARG A 11 5.31 16.42 -20.33
CA ARG A 11 5.15 15.60 -19.11
C ARG A 11 4.63 16.43 -17.94
N VAL A 12 5.15 17.64 -17.76
CA VAL A 12 4.70 18.59 -16.73
C VAL A 12 3.26 19.03 -16.98
N GLU A 13 2.89 19.33 -18.23
CA GLU A 13 1.50 19.65 -18.60
C GLU A 13 0.57 18.46 -18.33
N LYS A 14 0.94 17.26 -18.79
CA LYS A 14 0.17 16.02 -18.53
C LYS A 14 -0.01 15.75 -17.03
N LEU A 15 1.00 16.06 -16.20
CA LEU A 15 0.90 15.98 -14.74
C LEU A 15 -0.13 16.99 -14.20
N LYS A 16 -0.06 18.25 -14.62
CA LYS A 16 -0.99 19.32 -14.20
C LYS A 16 -2.43 18.95 -14.57
N ASP A 17 -2.66 18.53 -15.82
CA ASP A 17 -3.97 18.13 -16.33
C ASP A 17 -4.52 16.91 -15.58
N GLY A 18 -3.68 15.90 -15.35
CA GLY A 18 -4.08 14.71 -14.58
C GLY A 18 -4.52 15.04 -13.14
N VAL A 19 -3.85 16.00 -12.50
CA VAL A 19 -4.23 16.46 -11.16
C VAL A 19 -5.51 17.30 -11.20
N SER A 20 -5.67 18.21 -12.18
CA SER A 20 -6.87 19.05 -12.30
C SER A 20 -8.12 18.24 -12.63
N ASP A 21 -7.98 17.21 -13.47
CA ASP A 21 -9.05 16.28 -13.82
C ASP A 21 -9.38 15.28 -12.70
N ASN A 22 -8.66 15.36 -11.57
CA ASN A 22 -8.79 14.47 -10.44
C ASN A 22 -8.60 12.98 -10.82
N LYS A 23 -7.70 12.69 -11.76
CA LYS A 23 -7.34 11.32 -12.15
C LYS A 23 -6.43 10.69 -11.08
N HIS A 24 -6.18 9.39 -11.21
CA HIS A 24 -5.15 8.72 -10.42
C HIS A 24 -3.77 8.99 -11.02
N VAL A 25 -3.02 9.91 -10.43
CA VAL A 25 -1.70 10.28 -10.94
C VAL A 25 -0.60 9.51 -10.20
N PHE A 26 0.26 8.84 -10.94
CA PHE A 26 1.47 8.19 -10.46
C PHE A 26 2.67 8.90 -11.06
N LEU A 27 3.49 9.50 -10.19
CA LEU A 27 4.60 10.36 -10.56
C LEU A 27 5.93 9.74 -10.11
N LEU A 28 6.88 9.65 -11.02
CA LEU A 28 8.29 9.43 -10.71
C LEU A 28 9.07 10.73 -10.85
N ILE A 29 9.77 11.13 -9.80
CA ILE A 29 10.70 12.25 -9.79
C ILE A 29 12.12 11.69 -9.72
N PHE A 30 12.97 12.06 -10.66
CA PHE A 30 14.35 11.59 -10.72
C PHE A 30 15.34 12.73 -10.99
N MET A 31 16.62 12.40 -10.81
CA MET A 31 17.74 13.27 -11.16
C MET A 31 18.65 12.55 -12.16
N ASN A 32 19.21 13.28 -13.12
CA ASN A 32 20.23 12.73 -14.01
C ASN A 32 21.56 12.54 -13.24
N GLY A 33 22.31 11.50 -13.56
CA GLY A 33 23.52 11.13 -12.81
C GLY A 33 23.27 10.43 -11.46
N CYS A 34 22.04 10.05 -11.16
CA CYS A 34 21.68 9.31 -9.95
C CYS A 34 21.72 7.78 -10.21
N GLY A 35 22.64 7.06 -9.57
CA GLY A 35 22.78 5.60 -9.71
C GLY A 35 21.47 4.83 -9.47
N PRO A 36 20.83 4.96 -8.30
CA PRO A 36 19.55 4.29 -8.02
C PRO A 36 18.41 4.67 -8.97
N CYS A 37 18.46 5.87 -9.55
CA CYS A 37 17.48 6.32 -10.52
C CYS A 37 17.64 5.57 -11.84
N ASN A 38 18.86 5.30 -12.27
CA ASN A 38 19.14 4.55 -13.50
C ASN A 38 18.58 3.12 -13.46
N ASP A 39 18.51 2.49 -12.27
CA ASP A 39 17.89 1.16 -12.11
C ASP A 39 16.36 1.20 -12.12
N THR A 40 15.78 2.33 -11.69
CA THR A 40 14.33 2.50 -11.51
C THR A 40 13.65 3.00 -12.78
N LYS A 41 14.29 3.93 -13.51
CA LYS A 41 13.81 4.51 -14.78
C LYS A 41 13.32 3.47 -15.80
N PRO A 42 14.11 2.44 -16.19
CA PRO A 42 13.68 1.50 -17.23
C PRO A 42 12.44 0.71 -16.82
N LYS A 43 12.36 0.32 -15.54
CA LYS A 43 11.20 -0.39 -14.98
C LYS A 43 9.96 0.51 -14.92
N TRP A 44 10.16 1.78 -14.58
CA TRP A 44 9.08 2.76 -14.62
C TRP A 44 8.56 2.99 -16.04
N PHE A 45 9.44 3.02 -17.04
CA PHE A 45 9.02 3.19 -18.44
C PHE A 45 8.24 1.98 -18.95
N GLU A 46 8.60 0.78 -18.52
CA GLU A 46 7.81 -0.43 -18.79
C GLU A 46 6.42 -0.36 -18.13
N PHE A 47 6.37 0.07 -16.86
CA PHE A 47 5.13 0.29 -16.14
C PHE A 47 4.25 1.36 -16.83
N GLU A 48 4.82 2.49 -17.22
CA GLU A 48 4.12 3.56 -17.94
C GLU A 48 3.52 3.02 -19.25
N LYS A 49 4.33 2.32 -20.07
CA LYS A 49 3.87 1.72 -21.34
C LYS A 49 2.73 0.74 -21.16
N THR A 50 2.73 -0.04 -20.08
CA THR A 50 1.73 -1.09 -19.83
C THR A 50 0.34 -0.51 -19.53
N HIS A 51 0.26 0.70 -18.99
CA HIS A 51 -1.00 1.33 -18.56
C HIS A 51 -1.30 2.65 -19.28
N GLN A 52 -0.79 2.84 -20.50
CA GLN A 52 -1.01 4.06 -21.31
C GLN A 52 -2.47 4.26 -21.76
N ASN A 53 -3.31 3.23 -21.71
CA ASN A 53 -4.66 3.21 -22.28
C ASN A 53 -5.79 3.34 -21.24
N ASP A 54 -5.48 3.72 -20.00
CA ASP A 54 -6.49 3.90 -18.95
C ASP A 54 -6.82 5.38 -18.77
N ASP A 55 -8.04 5.78 -19.14
CA ASP A 55 -8.47 7.19 -19.15
C ASP A 55 -8.46 7.84 -17.76
N ASN A 56 -8.54 7.04 -16.69
CA ASN A 56 -8.57 7.51 -15.31
C ASN A 56 -7.19 7.43 -14.62
N ILE A 57 -6.15 6.97 -15.32
CA ILE A 57 -4.82 6.81 -14.77
C ILE A 57 -3.82 7.62 -15.58
N VAL A 58 -3.02 8.42 -14.87
CA VAL A 58 -1.94 9.20 -15.46
C VAL A 58 -0.62 8.75 -14.83
N ILE A 59 0.19 8.04 -15.60
CA ILE A 59 1.56 7.70 -15.20
C ILE A 59 2.51 8.65 -15.92
N VAL A 60 3.35 9.33 -15.14
CA VAL A 60 4.28 10.34 -15.62
C VAL A 60 5.59 10.27 -14.85
N HIS A 61 6.64 10.80 -15.48
CA HIS A 61 7.92 11.04 -14.83
C HIS A 61 8.41 12.45 -15.15
N ILE A 62 9.13 13.06 -14.22
CA ILE A 62 9.72 14.41 -14.37
C ILE A 62 11.14 14.44 -13.80
N GLU A 63 11.93 15.37 -14.29
CA GLU A 63 13.25 15.69 -13.77
C GLU A 63 13.19 16.63 -12.57
N GLN A 64 14.22 16.58 -11.72
CA GLN A 64 14.37 17.45 -10.56
C GLN A 64 14.24 18.94 -10.91
N GLU A 65 14.71 19.35 -12.08
CA GLU A 65 14.69 20.75 -12.54
C GLU A 65 13.26 21.28 -12.73
N SER A 66 12.30 20.40 -13.01
CA SER A 66 10.88 20.72 -13.19
C SER A 66 10.10 20.81 -11.86
N ILE A 67 10.69 20.39 -10.73
CA ILE A 67 10.03 20.41 -9.41
C ILE A 67 9.47 21.78 -9.05
N PRO A 68 10.20 22.91 -9.23
CA PRO A 68 9.68 24.23 -8.87
C PRO A 68 8.37 24.59 -9.57
N GLU A 69 8.15 24.09 -10.79
CA GLU A 69 6.95 24.38 -11.59
C GLU A 69 5.70 23.65 -11.07
N VAL A 70 5.89 22.51 -10.39
CA VAL A 70 4.81 21.64 -9.91
C VAL A 70 4.80 21.50 -8.38
N ALA A 71 5.63 22.26 -7.67
CA ALA A 71 5.81 22.16 -6.22
C ALA A 71 4.49 22.28 -5.43
N SER A 72 3.58 23.14 -5.90
CA SER A 72 2.25 23.30 -5.28
C SER A 72 1.34 22.07 -5.42
N LEU A 73 1.58 21.23 -6.43
CA LEU A 73 0.80 20.04 -6.71
C LEU A 73 1.38 18.80 -6.04
N ILE A 74 2.71 18.67 -6.04
CA ILE A 74 3.41 17.46 -5.63
C ILE A 74 3.77 17.42 -4.15
N GLY A 75 3.48 18.48 -3.38
CA GLY A 75 3.78 18.58 -1.96
C GLY A 75 5.21 18.97 -1.63
N GLU A 76 5.71 18.54 -0.47
CA GLU A 76 7.07 18.88 0.00
C GLU A 76 8.16 18.40 -0.96
N SER A 77 9.32 19.06 -0.97
CA SER A 77 10.45 18.62 -1.81
C SER A 77 10.88 17.19 -1.45
N PRO A 78 11.20 16.32 -2.43
CA PRO A 78 11.71 14.98 -2.15
C PRO A 78 12.96 14.99 -1.26
N GLY A 79 13.00 14.12 -0.25
CA GLY A 79 14.18 13.92 0.60
C GLY A 79 15.32 13.15 -0.07
N GLY A 80 15.07 12.56 -1.25
CA GLY A 80 16.03 11.80 -2.04
C GLY A 80 15.45 11.35 -3.38
N PHE A 81 16.31 10.83 -4.26
CA PHE A 81 15.92 10.34 -5.59
C PHE A 81 16.33 8.87 -5.79
N PRO A 82 15.54 8.07 -6.53
CA PRO A 82 14.25 8.42 -7.12
C PRO A 82 13.14 8.54 -6.07
N CYS A 83 12.20 9.46 -6.28
CA CYS A 83 11.02 9.62 -5.44
C CYS A 83 9.76 9.32 -6.26
N MET A 84 8.92 8.39 -5.79
CA MET A 84 7.67 8.05 -6.46
C MET A 84 6.49 8.49 -5.59
N ARG A 85 5.53 9.18 -6.20
CA ARG A 85 4.38 9.77 -5.52
C ARG A 85 3.09 9.41 -6.22
N TYR A 86 2.04 9.24 -5.44
CA TYR A 86 0.67 9.10 -5.90
C TYR A 86 -0.11 10.36 -5.53
N LEU A 87 -0.79 10.95 -6.51
CA LEU A 87 -1.59 12.16 -6.35
C LEU A 87 -3.03 11.89 -6.77
N HIS A 88 -3.97 12.15 -5.87
CA HIS A 88 -5.39 12.01 -6.15
C HIS A 88 -6.24 12.68 -5.06
N ASN A 89 -7.37 13.32 -5.40
CA ASN A 89 -8.23 14.05 -4.44
C ASN A 89 -7.45 15.05 -3.56
N GLY A 90 -6.47 15.76 -4.14
CA GLY A 90 -5.60 16.72 -3.43
C GLY A 90 -4.68 16.09 -2.38
N LYS A 91 -4.59 14.75 -2.32
CA LYS A 91 -3.68 14.02 -1.43
C LYS A 91 -2.46 13.58 -2.20
N VAL A 92 -1.30 13.73 -1.55
CA VAL A 92 -0.02 13.22 -2.04
C VAL A 92 0.44 12.12 -1.08
N GLU A 93 0.78 10.95 -1.62
CA GLU A 93 1.30 9.83 -0.84
C GLU A 93 2.54 9.25 -1.52
N GLU A 94 3.62 9.07 -0.77
CA GLU A 94 4.83 8.44 -1.29
C GLU A 94 4.68 6.94 -1.45
N TYR A 95 5.28 6.39 -2.50
CA TYR A 95 5.30 4.96 -2.80
C TYR A 95 5.76 4.11 -1.61
N GLU A 96 6.83 4.54 -0.93
CA GLU A 96 7.46 3.81 0.19
C GLU A 96 6.56 3.76 1.44
N ASN A 97 5.57 4.67 1.53
CA ASN A 97 4.60 4.71 2.63
C ASN A 97 3.38 3.80 2.42
N CYS A 98 3.28 3.12 1.27
CA CYS A 98 2.19 2.19 1.02
C CYS A 98 2.37 0.91 1.86
N GLU A 99 1.71 0.83 3.01
CA GLU A 99 1.77 -0.32 3.94
C GLU A 99 1.41 -1.68 3.32
N LYS A 100 0.64 -1.66 2.24
CA LYS A 100 0.14 -2.86 1.54
C LYS A 100 1.15 -3.45 0.55
N LEU A 101 2.27 -2.78 0.32
CA LEU A 101 3.35 -3.29 -0.53
C LEU A 101 4.33 -4.14 0.28
N ASP A 102 4.89 -5.13 -0.39
CA ASP A 102 5.99 -5.90 0.17
C ASP A 102 7.28 -5.08 0.10
N LYS A 103 7.93 -4.87 1.24
CA LYS A 103 9.13 -4.05 1.35
C LYS A 103 10.39 -4.74 0.80
N SER A 104 10.34 -6.05 0.55
CA SER A 104 11.48 -6.78 -0.01
C SER A 104 11.61 -6.66 -1.54
N ASP A 105 10.56 -6.26 -2.24
CA ASP A 105 10.55 -6.08 -3.69
C ASP A 105 10.05 -4.68 -4.06
N LEU A 106 10.79 -3.66 -3.63
CA LEU A 106 10.52 -2.28 -3.99
C LEU A 106 11.20 -1.95 -5.32
N ARG A 107 10.52 -1.15 -6.16
CA ARG A 107 11.03 -0.66 -7.46
C ARG A 107 11.16 -1.76 -8.52
N SER A 108 10.22 -2.71 -8.53
CA SER A 108 9.96 -3.66 -9.62
C SER A 108 8.68 -3.28 -10.38
N VAL A 109 8.55 -3.72 -11.64
CA VAL A 109 7.32 -3.49 -12.43
C VAL A 109 6.10 -4.09 -11.74
N GLU A 110 6.24 -5.30 -11.19
CA GLU A 110 5.17 -5.95 -10.43
C GLU A 110 4.76 -5.16 -9.18
N SER A 111 5.73 -4.53 -8.51
CA SER A 111 5.47 -3.70 -7.34
C SER A 111 4.68 -2.43 -7.71
N PHE A 112 4.98 -1.82 -8.86
CA PHE A 112 4.24 -0.69 -9.39
C PHE A 112 2.82 -1.08 -9.81
N ASP A 113 2.64 -2.23 -10.46
CA ASP A 113 1.31 -2.77 -10.80
C ASP A 113 0.46 -3.02 -9.56
N LYS A 114 1.05 -3.61 -8.51
CA LYS A 114 0.36 -3.84 -7.23
C LYS A 114 -0.04 -2.50 -6.61
N TRP A 115 0.86 -1.52 -6.62
CA TRP A 115 0.59 -0.18 -6.11
C TRP A 115 -0.54 0.51 -6.86
N LEU A 116 -0.52 0.49 -8.20
CA LEU A 116 -1.57 1.01 -9.05
C LEU A 116 -2.93 0.40 -8.70
N LYS A 117 -3.00 -0.94 -8.65
CA LYS A 117 -4.24 -1.66 -8.28
C LYS A 117 -4.75 -1.25 -6.89
N ILE A 118 -3.84 -1.11 -5.91
CA ILE A 118 -4.21 -0.71 -4.54
C ILE A 118 -4.79 0.71 -4.50
N LYS A 119 -4.28 1.63 -5.32
CA LYS A 119 -4.73 3.03 -5.33
C LYS A 119 -5.98 3.23 -6.16
N ALA A 120 -6.00 2.74 -7.40
CA ALA A 120 -7.14 2.86 -8.30
C ALA A 120 -8.40 2.13 -7.79
N SER A 121 -8.24 1.02 -7.05
CA SER A 121 -9.41 0.30 -6.49
C SER A 121 -10.08 1.01 -5.30
N LYS A 122 -9.47 2.03 -4.70
CA LYS A 122 -10.02 2.69 -3.50
C LYS A 122 -11.23 3.58 -3.80
N ASP A 123 -11.40 4.02 -5.04
CA ASP A 123 -12.48 4.93 -5.42
C ASP A 123 -13.80 4.21 -5.73
N HIS A 124 -13.75 2.91 -6.00
CA HIS A 124 -14.94 2.06 -6.19
C HIS A 124 -15.40 1.34 -4.91
N ALA A 125 -14.84 1.66 -3.74
CA ALA A 125 -15.20 1.03 -2.47
C ALA A 125 -16.47 1.64 -1.82
N SER A 126 -17.46 2.03 -2.62
CA SER A 126 -18.86 2.03 -2.22
C SER A 126 -19.51 0.75 -2.73
N HIS A 127 -19.43 -0.30 -1.90
CA HIS A 127 -20.45 -1.34 -1.83
C HIS A 127 -20.68 -2.23 -3.07
N GLU A 128 -19.81 -3.21 -3.35
CA GLU A 128 -20.31 -4.42 -4.02
C GLU A 128 -19.62 -5.74 -3.62
N LYS A 129 -20.48 -6.72 -3.35
CA LYS A 129 -20.15 -8.11 -3.06
C LYS A 129 -19.93 -8.86 -4.37
N SER A 130 -18.86 -9.68 -4.40
CA SER A 130 -18.82 -11.00 -5.09
C SER A 130 -18.87 -10.94 -6.64
N GLN A 131 -18.39 -11.88 -7.46
CA GLN A 131 -18.02 -13.28 -7.37
C GLN A 131 -16.98 -13.56 -8.47
N GLN A 132 -16.12 -14.57 -8.30
CA GLN A 132 -15.86 -15.47 -9.42
C GLN A 132 -15.67 -16.89 -8.91
N GLY A 133 -16.62 -17.74 -9.30
CA GLY A 133 -16.74 -19.12 -8.88
C GLY A 133 -15.78 -20.05 -9.62
N GLY A 134 -15.02 -20.82 -8.85
CA GLY A 134 -14.43 -22.09 -9.26
C GLY A 134 -14.99 -23.22 -8.40
N LYS A 135 -15.72 -24.16 -9.01
CA LYS A 135 -16.38 -25.31 -8.35
C LYS A 135 -15.38 -26.14 -7.54
N ARG A 136 -15.48 -26.16 -6.21
CA ARG A 136 -14.86 -27.21 -5.36
C ARG A 136 -15.83 -27.70 -4.28
N LYS A 137 -16.02 -29.02 -4.26
CA LYS A 137 -16.90 -29.81 -3.37
C LYS A 137 -16.88 -29.28 -1.93
N ARG A 138 -18.06 -29.03 -1.36
CA ARG A 138 -18.27 -28.74 0.07
C ARG A 138 -17.72 -29.90 0.91
N THR A 139 -16.53 -29.72 1.46
CA THR A 139 -16.14 -30.36 2.71
C THR A 139 -16.07 -29.25 3.77
N LEU A 140 -16.89 -29.38 4.81
CA LEU A 140 -16.93 -28.48 5.96
C LEU A 140 -15.61 -28.61 6.75
N LYS A 141 -14.55 -27.93 6.32
CA LYS A 141 -13.35 -27.76 7.13
C LYS A 141 -13.54 -26.53 8.02
N ARG A 142 -13.96 -26.74 9.27
CA ARG A 142 -13.98 -25.73 10.33
C ARG A 142 -12.56 -25.20 10.54
N GLY A 143 -12.20 -24.12 9.84
CA GLY A 143 -10.98 -23.36 10.09
C GLY A 143 -11.02 -22.75 11.48
N LYS A 144 -10.12 -23.19 12.36
CA LYS A 144 -9.90 -22.60 13.68
C LYS A 144 -9.53 -21.12 13.50
N LYS A 145 -10.40 -20.21 13.93
CA LYS A 145 -9.99 -18.83 14.25
C LYS A 145 -8.82 -18.92 15.23
N SER A 146 -7.62 -18.51 14.82
CA SER A 146 -6.48 -18.37 15.73
C SER A 146 -6.85 -17.27 16.73
N LYS A 147 -7.06 -17.65 17.99
CA LYS A 147 -7.29 -16.68 19.06
C LYS A 147 -5.98 -15.90 19.24
N ARG A 148 -5.99 -14.60 18.93
CA ARG A 148 -4.97 -13.67 19.41
C ARG A 148 -5.10 -13.64 20.95
N GLY A 149 -4.17 -14.32 21.62
CA GLY A 149 -4.20 -14.57 23.06
C GLY A 149 -3.82 -16.01 23.38
N GLY A 150 -2.52 -16.27 23.48
CA GLY A 150 -2.00 -17.58 23.86
C GLY A 150 -2.52 -18.07 25.22
N LYS A 151 -2.52 -19.38 25.42
CA LYS A 151 -2.87 -20.01 26.69
C LYS A 151 -1.92 -19.49 27.77
N TRP A 152 -2.46 -18.90 28.84
CA TRP A 152 -1.65 -18.47 29.99
C TRP A 152 -0.73 -19.60 30.47
N SER A 153 0.53 -19.26 30.75
CA SER A 153 1.50 -20.20 31.32
C SER A 153 1.00 -20.75 32.66
N LEU A 154 1.43 -21.96 33.01
CA LEU A 154 1.13 -22.55 34.31
C LEU A 154 1.69 -21.69 35.45
N LYS A 155 2.87 -21.10 35.26
CA LYS A 155 3.48 -20.15 36.20
C LYS A 155 2.57 -18.94 36.45
N TYR A 156 2.07 -18.32 35.38
CA TYR A 156 1.18 -17.16 35.50
C TYR A 156 -0.14 -17.52 36.19
N LYS A 157 -0.76 -18.64 35.83
CA LYS A 157 -1.99 -19.12 36.49
C LYS A 157 -1.80 -19.35 38.00
N LYS A 158 -0.69 -19.98 38.39
CA LYS A 158 -0.34 -20.23 39.80
C LYS A 158 -0.09 -18.94 40.57
N SER A 159 0.46 -17.90 39.94
CA SER A 159 0.72 -16.61 40.59
C SER A 159 -0.52 -15.72 40.79
N ILE A 160 -1.69 -16.10 40.27
CA ILE A 160 -2.90 -15.26 40.42
C ILE A 160 -3.41 -15.33 41.86
N ASN A 161 -3.37 -14.18 42.55
CA ASN A 161 -3.97 -14.02 43.85
C ASN A 161 -5.50 -13.88 43.72
N CYS A 162 -6.23 -14.97 43.96
CA CYS A 162 -7.70 -14.94 43.91
C CYS A 162 -8.38 -14.20 45.05
N LYS A 163 -7.65 -13.78 46.09
CA LYS A 163 -8.20 -12.84 47.08
C LYS A 163 -8.34 -11.45 46.46
N HIS A 164 -7.33 -11.00 45.69
CA HIS A 164 -7.32 -9.68 45.01
C HIS A 164 -6.95 -9.80 43.51
N PRO A 165 -7.89 -10.23 42.63
CA PRO A 165 -7.61 -10.40 41.21
C PRO A 165 -7.43 -9.06 40.46
N LYS A 166 -6.35 -8.90 39.70
CA LYS A 166 -5.94 -7.67 39.00
C LYS A 166 -6.74 -7.35 37.72
N GLY A 167 -8.00 -7.78 37.63
CA GLY A 167 -8.86 -7.48 36.50
C GLY A 167 -9.85 -8.59 36.13
N PHE A 168 -10.64 -8.34 35.08
CA PHE A 168 -11.72 -9.21 34.66
C PHE A 168 -11.25 -10.64 34.33
N SER A 169 -10.13 -10.78 33.62
CA SER A 169 -9.59 -12.10 33.24
C SER A 169 -9.17 -12.94 34.46
N GLN A 170 -8.55 -12.33 35.46
CA GLN A 170 -8.18 -13.01 36.71
C GLN A 170 -9.41 -13.34 37.56
N ARG A 171 -10.41 -12.45 37.60
CA ARG A 171 -11.71 -12.73 38.25
C ARG A 171 -12.40 -13.94 37.63
N GLN A 172 -12.45 -14.04 36.30
CA GLN A 172 -13.01 -15.19 35.59
C GLN A 172 -12.20 -16.46 35.89
N HIS A 173 -10.87 -16.38 35.89
CA HIS A 173 -10.00 -17.50 36.24
C HIS A 173 -10.24 -17.98 37.68
N CYS A 174 -10.43 -17.08 38.64
CA CYS A 174 -10.71 -17.45 40.03
C CYS A 174 -12.12 -18.02 40.21
N LYS A 175 -13.11 -17.51 39.47
CA LYS A 175 -14.51 -17.97 39.52
C LYS A 175 -14.69 -19.37 38.93
N TYR A 176 -14.01 -19.70 37.83
CA TYR A 176 -14.25 -20.94 37.08
C TYR A 176 -13.03 -21.87 36.98
N GLY A 177 -11.81 -21.37 37.17
CA GLY A 177 -10.57 -22.09 36.85
C GLY A 177 -10.05 -23.05 37.92
N ARG A 178 -10.55 -23.00 39.17
CA ARG A 178 -10.08 -23.88 40.27
C ARG A 178 -10.82 -25.20 40.42
N LYS A 179 -11.91 -25.43 39.69
CA LYS A 179 -12.76 -26.63 39.90
C LYS A 179 -12.12 -27.97 39.47
N ASN A 180 -11.00 -27.96 38.75
CA ASN A 180 -10.38 -29.17 38.18
C ASN A 180 -8.89 -29.40 38.56
N TRP A 181 -8.41 -28.92 39.71
CA TRP A 181 -7.01 -29.20 40.15
C TRP A 181 -6.88 -30.40 41.10
N LYS A 182 -7.97 -31.08 41.51
CA LYS A 182 -7.84 -32.33 42.27
C LYS A 182 -7.77 -33.54 41.32
N LYS A 183 -6.55 -33.91 40.96
CA LYS A 183 -6.12 -35.31 40.77
C LYS A 183 -4.65 -35.39 41.14
#